data_AF-A0A6C7VAE0-F1
#
_entry.id   AF-A0A6C7VAE0-F1
#
_cell.length_a   1.000
_cell.length_b   1.000
_cell.length_c   1.000
_cell.angle_alpha   90.00
_cell.angle_beta   90.00
_cell.angle_gamma   90.00
#
_symmetry.space_group_name_H-M   'P 1'
#
loop_
_entity.id
_entity.type
_entity.pdbx_description
1 polymer ?
#
loop_
_entity_poly.entity_id
_entity_poly.type
_entity_poly.pdbx_seq_one_letter_code
_entity_poly.pdbx_strand_id
1 'polypeptide(L)'
;EKIEQSFDKLLEFKKHFRILVFLDAENKLENSYMLVWRVVNNIDAKRDIFIKEERLGVDASAKGEAEGYLRVWPKQTDCTKSVIEDLILRNILENNPDLFNKFEIF
;
A
#
# COMPACT_ATOMS: atom_id res chain seq x y z
N GLU A 1 -13.70 2.68 12.33
CA GLU A 1 -13.51 1.52 13.22
C GLU A 1 -12.10 0.99 13.03
N LYS A 2 -11.52 0.25 13.97
CA LYS A 2 -10.18 -0.32 13.75
C LYS A 2 -10.26 -1.43 12.71
N ILE A 3 -9.27 -1.52 11.82
CA ILE A 3 -9.24 -2.53 10.75
C ILE A 3 -9.34 -3.96 11.30
N GLU A 4 -8.75 -4.23 12.47
CA GLU A 4 -8.87 -5.53 13.14
C GLU A 4 -10.34 -5.91 13.43
N GLN A 5 -11.20 -4.95 13.76
CA GLN A 5 -12.63 -5.19 14.00
C GLN A 5 -13.36 -5.51 12.69
N SER A 6 -12.98 -4.87 11.59
CA SER A 6 -13.50 -5.20 10.26
C SER A 6 -13.04 -6.59 9.83
N PHE A 7 -11.80 -6.97 10.12
CA PHE A 7 -11.28 -8.32 9.88
C PHE A 7 -12.07 -9.38 10.66
N ASP A 8 -12.39 -9.13 11.93
CA ASP A 8 -13.18 -10.05 12.76
C ASP A 8 -14.56 -10.32 12.16
N LYS A 9 -15.21 -9.30 11.59
CA LYS A 9 -16.48 -9.47 10.87
C LYS A 9 -16.29 -10.32 9.61
N LEU A 10 -15.23 -10.06 8.84
CA LEU A 10 -14.94 -10.78 7.60
C LEU A 10 -14.59 -12.26 7.80
N LEU A 11 -14.25 -12.70 9.02
CA LEU A 11 -14.07 -14.11 9.34
C LEU A 11 -15.34 -14.96 9.06
N GLU A 12 -16.52 -14.37 8.94
CA GLU A 12 -17.70 -15.11 8.45
C GLU A 12 -17.47 -15.72 7.04
N PHE A 13 -16.64 -15.07 6.22
CA PHE A 13 -16.29 -15.50 4.87
C PHE A 13 -14.99 -16.31 4.78
N LYS A 14 -14.46 -16.77 5.92
CA LYS A 14 -13.17 -17.46 6.04
C LYS A 14 -12.96 -18.71 5.16
N LYS A 15 -14.02 -19.24 4.55
CA LYS A 15 -13.94 -20.31 3.54
C LYS A 15 -13.41 -19.84 2.19
N HIS A 16 -13.40 -18.53 1.94
CA HIS A 16 -13.02 -17.92 0.66
C HIS A 16 -11.64 -17.27 0.67
N PHE A 17 -11.00 -17.13 1.83
CA PHE A 17 -9.68 -16.52 1.94
C PHE A 17 -8.81 -17.16 3.02
N ARG A 18 -7.50 -17.01 2.84
CA ARG A 18 -6.49 -17.30 3.86
C ARG A 18 -5.75 -16.05 4.32
N ILE A 19 -5.61 -15.06 3.42
CA ILE A 19 -4.90 -13.81 3.66
C ILE A 19 -5.81 -12.66 3.21
N LEU A 20 -5.95 -11.64 4.05
CA LEU A 20 -6.54 -10.35 3.69
C LEU A 20 -5.53 -9.24 3.93
N VAL A 21 -5.40 -8.36 2.94
CA VAL A 21 -4.55 -7.17 3.05
C VAL A 21 -5.43 -5.95 2.88
N PHE A 22 -5.40 -5.06 3.86
CA PHE A 22 -6.15 -3.82 3.88
C PHE A 22 -5.24 -2.69 3.41
N LEU A 23 -5.74 -1.91 2.44
CA LEU A 23 -5.00 -0.84 1.76
C LEU A 23 -5.90 0.39 1.69
N ASP A 24 -5.29 1.57 1.58
CA ASP A 24 -6.03 2.80 1.27
C ASP A 24 -6.59 2.76 -0.16
N ALA A 25 -7.62 3.56 -0.43
CA ALA A 25 -8.42 3.48 -1.67
C ALA A 25 -7.67 3.93 -2.93
N GLU A 26 -6.59 4.70 -2.79
CA GLU A 26 -5.75 5.18 -3.89
C GLU A 26 -4.89 4.10 -4.56
N ASN A 27 -4.80 2.91 -3.96
CA ASN A 27 -3.94 1.83 -4.45
C ASN A 27 -4.54 1.09 -5.65
N LYS A 28 -3.74 0.90 -6.71
CA LYS A 28 -4.14 0.16 -7.91
C LYS A 28 -4.03 -1.35 -7.67
N LEU A 29 -5.17 -2.05 -7.64
CA LEU A 29 -5.23 -3.50 -7.34
C LEU A 29 -4.61 -4.37 -8.44
N GLU A 30 -4.54 -3.84 -9.66
CA GLU A 30 -3.92 -4.47 -10.82
C GLU A 30 -2.39 -4.38 -10.85
N ASN A 31 -1.79 -3.50 -10.02
CA ASN A 31 -0.34 -3.30 -9.97
C ASN A 31 0.32 -4.10 -8.84
N SER A 32 0.48 -5.41 -9.05
CA SER A 32 1.05 -6.32 -8.04
C SER A 32 2.44 -5.90 -7.53
N TYR A 33 3.27 -5.29 -8.38
CA TYR A 33 4.59 -4.80 -7.97
C TYR A 33 4.47 -3.69 -6.93
N MET A 34 3.70 -2.64 -7.23
CA MET A 34 3.54 -1.52 -6.30
C MET A 34 2.75 -1.92 -5.07
N LEU A 35 1.79 -2.84 -5.17
CA LEU A 35 1.11 -3.39 -4.00
C LEU A 35 2.08 -4.05 -3.02
N VAL A 36 3.00 -4.89 -3.48
CA VAL A 36 4.00 -5.51 -2.60
C VAL A 36 4.85 -4.44 -1.93
N TRP A 37 5.36 -3.46 -2.70
CA TRP A 37 6.14 -2.35 -2.15
C TRP A 37 5.38 -1.60 -1.05
N ARG A 38 4.12 -1.25 -1.29
CA ARG A 38 3.31 -0.47 -0.34
C ARG A 38 3.00 -1.27 0.92
N VAL A 39 2.64 -2.54 0.78
CA VAL A 39 2.35 -3.42 1.92
C VAL A 39 3.56 -3.52 2.84
N VAL A 40 4.75 -3.81 2.30
CA VAL A 40 5.93 -4.01 3.16
C VAL A 40 6.47 -2.71 3.77
N ASN A 41 6.19 -1.54 3.18
CA ASN A 41 6.61 -0.25 3.71
C ASN A 41 5.62 0.37 4.71
N ASN A 42 4.35 -0.03 4.67
CA ASN A 42 3.30 0.58 5.51
C ASN A 42 2.98 -0.20 6.79
N ILE A 43 3.65 -1.32 7.06
CA ILE A 43 3.35 -2.18 8.21
C ILE A 43 4.42 -2.15 9.29
N ASP A 44 3.98 -2.28 10.53
CA ASP A 44 4.75 -2.83 11.65
C ASP A 44 4.27 -4.25 11.94
N ALA A 45 5.19 -5.23 11.89
CA ALA A 45 4.83 -6.64 12.00
C ALA A 45 4.16 -7.03 13.33
N LYS A 46 4.35 -6.27 14.42
CA LYS A 46 3.73 -6.57 15.72
C LYS A 46 2.35 -5.95 15.85
N ARG A 47 2.14 -4.77 15.25
CA ARG A 47 0.90 -4.01 15.38
C ARG A 47 -0.12 -4.37 14.29
N ASP A 48 0.34 -4.57 13.06
CA ASP A 48 -0.51 -4.55 11.88
C ASP A 48 -0.80 -5.94 11.31
N ILE A 49 -0.24 -6.99 11.92
CA ILE A 49 -0.48 -8.39 11.56
C ILE A 49 -1.36 -9.04 12.62
N PHE A 50 -2.49 -9.60 12.19
CA PHE A 50 -3.42 -10.33 13.02
C PHE A 50 -3.65 -11.73 12.46
N ILE A 51 -3.57 -12.74 13.33
CA ILE A 51 -3.82 -14.14 12.99
C ILE A 51 -4.97 -14.64 13.83
N LYS A 52 -6.09 -14.97 13.20
CA LYS A 52 -7.28 -15.54 13.87
C LYS A 52 -7.84 -16.66 13.04
N GLU A 53 -8.21 -17.75 13.69
CA GLU A 53 -8.78 -18.94 13.04
C GLU A 53 -7.97 -19.43 11.82
N GLU A 54 -6.62 -19.44 11.88
CA GLU A 54 -5.74 -19.77 10.73
C GLU A 54 -5.85 -18.84 9.51
N ARG A 55 -6.36 -17.62 9.68
CA ARG A 55 -6.42 -16.59 8.66
C ARG A 55 -5.51 -15.45 9.06
N LEU A 56 -4.75 -14.96 8.10
CA LEU A 56 -3.86 -13.81 8.25
C LEU A 56 -4.59 -12.57 7.75
N GLY A 57 -4.56 -11.52 8.55
CA GLY A 57 -4.91 -10.19 8.09
C GLY A 57 -3.76 -9.22 8.32
N VAL A 58 -3.61 -8.30 7.37
CA VAL A 58 -2.52 -7.33 7.31
C VAL A 58 -3.09 -5.93 7.09
N ASP A 59 -2.91 -5.05 8.04
CA ASP A 59 -3.28 -3.64 7.94
C ASP A 59 -2.14 -2.81 7.34
N ALA A 60 -2.15 -2.63 6.02
CA ALA A 60 -1.18 -1.81 5.29
C ALA A 60 -1.68 -0.39 4.97
N SER A 61 -2.76 0.08 5.62
CA SER A 61 -3.24 1.45 5.45
C SER A 61 -2.29 2.47 6.08
N ALA A 62 -2.41 3.73 5.69
CA ALA A 62 -1.87 4.82 6.46
C ALA A 62 -2.44 4.80 7.89
N LYS A 63 -1.59 5.04 8.89
CA LYS A 63 -2.01 5.08 10.30
C LYS A 63 -2.25 6.52 10.72
N GLY A 64 -3.30 6.72 11.51
CA GLY A 64 -3.64 8.01 12.09
C GLY A 64 -3.96 7.90 13.57
N GLU A 65 -4.71 8.90 14.05
CA GLU A 65 -5.06 9.01 15.47
C GLU A 65 -5.92 7.84 15.96
N ALA A 66 -6.75 7.25 15.10
CA ALA A 66 -7.61 6.11 15.43
C ALA A 66 -6.80 4.86 15.83
N GLU A 67 -5.56 4.75 15.34
CA GLU A 67 -4.61 3.68 15.64
C GLU A 67 -3.64 4.06 16.78
N GLY A 68 -3.81 5.25 17.38
CA GLY A 68 -2.89 5.80 18.38
C GLY A 68 -1.57 6.31 17.78
N TYR A 69 -1.53 6.52 16.46
CA TYR A 69 -0.36 7.05 15.78
C TYR A 69 -0.45 8.59 15.72
N LEU A 70 0.31 9.26 16.58
CA LEU A 70 0.27 10.72 16.76
C LEU A 70 1.19 11.50 15.80
N ARG A 71 1.96 10.79 14.97
CA ARG A 71 2.87 11.42 13.98
C ARG A 71 2.19 11.47 12.62
N VAL A 72 2.65 12.40 11.77
CA VAL A 72 2.20 12.44 10.38
C VAL A 72 2.69 11.18 9.67
N TRP A 73 1.78 10.48 8.98
CA TRP A 73 2.15 9.35 8.15
C TRP A 73 3.02 9.81 6.97
N PRO A 74 4.13 9.12 6.64
CA PRO A 74 4.98 9.51 5.53
C PRO A 74 4.20 9.59 4.21
N LYS A 75 4.51 10.61 3.41
CA LYS A 75 3.99 10.71 2.05
C LYS A 75 4.70 9.71 1.13
N GLN A 76 4.04 9.38 0.03
CA GLN A 76 4.63 8.59 -1.04
C GLN A 76 5.80 9.33 -1.69
N THR A 77 6.73 8.57 -2.27
CA THR A 77 7.86 9.13 -3.02
C THR A 77 7.43 9.33 -4.46
N ASP A 78 6.72 10.42 -4.72
CA ASP A 78 6.23 10.74 -6.05
C ASP A 78 7.21 11.70 -6.75
N CYS A 79 7.45 11.48 -8.04
CA CYS A 79 8.19 12.41 -8.88
C CYS A 79 7.21 13.32 -9.62
N THR A 80 7.51 14.62 -9.74
CA THR A 80 6.65 15.47 -10.56
C THR A 80 6.89 15.19 -12.04
N LYS A 81 5.83 15.23 -12.84
CA LYS A 81 5.92 15.05 -14.29
C LYS A 81 6.96 15.98 -14.94
N SER A 82 7.06 17.22 -14.45
CA SER A 82 8.06 18.20 -14.92
C SER A 82 9.51 17.77 -14.71
N VAL A 83 9.81 17.03 -13.62
CA VAL A 83 11.16 16.51 -13.36
C VAL A 83 11.48 15.39 -14.36
N ILE A 84 10.53 14.50 -14.62
CA ILE A 84 10.70 13.43 -15.62
C ILE A 84 10.90 14.03 -17.02
N GLU A 85 10.11 15.03 -17.38
CA GLU A 85 10.24 15.77 -18.65
C GLU A 85 11.62 16.45 -18.80
N ASP A 86 12.14 17.09 -17.75
CA ASP A 86 13.49 17.69 -17.73
C ASP A 86 14.58 16.63 -17.93
N LEU A 87 14.49 15.49 -17.23
CA LEU A 87 15.47 14.41 -17.34
C LEU A 87 15.50 13.77 -18.73
N ILE A 88 14.33 13.63 -19.37
CA ILE A 88 14.22 13.15 -20.76
C ILE A 88 14.83 14.17 -21.71
N LEU A 89 14.51 15.47 -21.55
CA LEU A 89 15.05 16.54 -22.38
C LEU A 89 16.59 16.61 -22.31
N ARG A 90 17.16 16.29 -21.15
CA ARG A 90 18.61 16.23 -20.94
C ARG A 90 19.26 14.93 -21.40
N ASN A 91 18.50 14.00 -22.01
CA ASN A 91 18.94 12.66 -22.41
C ASN A 91 19.52 11.83 -21.25
N ILE A 92 19.08 12.08 -20.01
CA ILE A 92 19.47 11.30 -18.82
C ILE A 92 18.55 10.10 -18.64
N LEU A 93 17.28 10.26 -19.01
CA LEU A 93 16.24 9.24 -18.88
C LEU A 93 15.61 8.97 -20.24
N GLU A 94 15.37 7.70 -20.56
CA GLU A 94 14.59 7.31 -21.74
C GLU A 94 13.10 7.56 -21.50
N ASN A 95 12.38 8.05 -22.52
CA ASN A 95 10.93 8.18 -22.44
C ASN A 95 10.27 6.80 -22.54
N ASN A 96 10.04 6.16 -21.39
CA ASN A 96 9.46 4.83 -21.28
C ASN A 96 8.16 4.84 -20.46
N PRO A 97 6.99 5.07 -21.11
CA PRO A 97 5.70 5.14 -20.44
C PRO A 97 5.32 3.85 -19.70
N ASP A 98 5.69 2.68 -20.22
CA ASP A 98 5.39 1.40 -19.58
C ASP A 98 6.10 1.26 -18.24
N LEU A 99 7.36 1.70 -18.19
CA LEU A 99 8.14 1.74 -16.95
C LEU A 99 7.54 2.74 -15.95
N PHE A 100 7.16 3.93 -16.41
CA PHE A 100 6.57 4.96 -15.55
C PHE A 100 5.24 4.50 -14.95
N ASN A 101 4.41 3.83 -15.75
CA ASN A 101 3.14 3.25 -15.29
C ASN A 101 3.36 2.09 -14.32
N LYS A 102 4.30 1.18 -14.63
CA LYS A 102 4.59 0.01 -13.79
C LYS A 102 5.05 0.40 -12.39
N PHE A 103 5.89 1.43 -12.29
CA PHE A 103 6.46 1.89 -11.03
C PHE A 103 5.77 3.12 -10.42
N GLU A 104 4.65 3.57 -11.02
CA GLU A 104 3.86 4.71 -10.56
C GLU A 104 4.74 5.94 -10.24
N ILE A 105 5.63 6.29 -11.17
CA ILE A 105 6.64 7.35 -10.95
C ILE A 105 5.98 8.73 -10.76
N PHE A 106 4.80 8.95 -11.35
CA PHE A 106 3.99 10.16 -11.26
C PHE A 106 2.49 9.83 -11.43
#